data_AF-A0A5C1AEY1-F1
#
_entry.id   AF-A0A5C1AEY1-F1
#
_cell.length_a   1.000
_cell.length_b   1.000
_cell.length_c   1.000
_cell.angle_alpha   90.00
_cell.angle_beta   90.00
_cell.angle_gamma   90.00
#
_symmetry.space_group_name_H-M   'P 1'
#
loop_
_entity.id
_entity.type
_entity.pdbx_description
1 polymer ?
#
loop_
_entity_poly.entity_id
_entity_poly.type
_entity_poly.pdbx_seq_one_letter_code
_entity_poly.pdbx_strand_id
1 'polypeptide(L)' 'MAKRRRDGSYREPAALRRIRESLTEEKQLQEFRKVFGCDPSSEDQLEVFIEHLTLEMYNAGCDQR' A
#
# COMPACT_ATOMS: atom_id res chain seq x y z
N MET A 1 -27.21 -7.32 24.82
CA MET A 1 -25.88 -7.57 24.24
C MET A 1 -25.86 -7.07 22.79
N ALA A 2 -25.28 -5.90 22.52
CA ALA A 2 -25.22 -5.34 21.18
C ALA A 2 -24.08 -5.99 20.38
N LYS A 3 -24.42 -6.77 19.34
CA LYS A 3 -23.47 -7.28 18.36
C LYS A 3 -22.98 -6.09 17.50
N ARG A 4 -21.74 -5.65 17.70
CA ARG A 4 -21.07 -4.73 16.75
C ARG A 4 -20.87 -5.49 15.44
N ARG A 5 -21.75 -5.26 14.47
CA ARG A 5 -21.49 -5.63 13.08
C ARG A 5 -20.26 -4.82 12.66
N ARG A 6 -19.16 -5.48 12.31
CA ARG A 6 -18.07 -4.85 11.57
C ARG A 6 -18.57 -4.62 10.14
N ASP A 7 -19.51 -3.69 9.98
CA ASP A 7 -19.78 -3.04 8.70
C ASP A 7 -18.69 -1.98 8.52
N GLY A 8 -17.48 -2.48 8.32
CA GLY A 8 -16.31 -1.66 8.02
C GLY A 8 -16.11 -1.64 6.52
N SER A 9 -17.04 -1.05 5.75
CA SER A 9 -16.66 -0.52 4.44
C SER A 9 -15.74 0.67 4.71
N TYR A 10 -14.51 0.40 5.13
CA TYR A 10 -13.46 1.40 5.14
C TYR A 10 -13.22 1.66 3.67
N ARG A 11 -13.96 2.64 3.14
CA ARG A 11 -13.76 3.12 1.77
C ARG A 11 -12.33 3.65 1.81
N GLU A 12 -11.39 2.88 1.28
CA GLU A 12 -10.00 3.31 1.22
C GLU A 12 -9.99 4.76 0.70
N PRO A 13 -9.32 5.69 1.41
CA PRO A 13 -9.14 7.04 0.93
C PRO A 13 -8.78 7.00 -0.55
N ALA A 14 -9.51 7.76 -1.38
CA ALA A 14 -9.26 7.77 -2.83
C ALA A 14 -7.80 8.05 -3.18
N ALA A 15 -7.12 8.79 -2.29
CA ALA A 15 -5.69 9.01 -2.24
C ALA A 15 -4.84 7.73 -2.21
N LEU A 16 -5.10 6.81 -1.28
CA LEU A 16 -4.38 5.53 -1.19
C LEU A 16 -4.56 4.72 -2.47
N ARG A 17 -5.78 4.71 -3.02
CA ARG A 17 -6.06 4.00 -4.27
C ARG A 17 -5.28 4.59 -5.44
N ARG A 18 -5.20 5.92 -5.56
CA ARG A 18 -4.41 6.61 -6.59
C ARG A 18 -2.91 6.33 -6.44
N ILE A 19 -2.38 6.38 -5.22
CA ILE A 19 -0.98 6.04 -4.96
C ILE A 19 -0.71 4.60 -5.40
N ARG A 20 -1.57 3.65 -5.01
CA ARG A 20 -1.43 2.24 -5.40
C ARG A 20 -1.55 2.03 -6.91
N GLU A 21 -2.51 2.69 -7.57
CA GLU A 21 -2.66 2.68 -9.03
C GLU A 21 -1.44 3.29 -9.76
N SER A 22 -0.72 4.22 -9.12
CA SER A 22 0.51 4.82 -9.67
C SER A 22 1.76 3.92 -9.56
N LEU A 23 1.70 2.90 -8.69
CA LEU A 23 2.78 1.94 -8.49
C LEU A 23 2.56 0.75 -9.43
N THR A 24 3.12 0.83 -10.63
CA THR A 24 3.18 -0.34 -11.55
C THR A 24 3.98 -1.47 -10.91
N GLU A 25 3.70 -2.72 -11.30
CA GLU A 25 4.42 -3.91 -10.80
C GLU A 25 5.95 -3.76 -10.91
N GLU A 26 6.44 -3.22 -12.04
CA GLU A 26 7.86 -2.94 -12.22
C GLU A 26 8.40 -1.97 -11.15
N LYS A 27 7.64 -0.91 -10.85
CA LYS A 27 8.03 0.10 -9.85
C LYS A 27 7.94 -0.45 -8.43
N GLN A 28 6.95 -1.30 -8.16
CA GLN A 28 6.83 -2.02 -6.89
C GLN A 28 8.06 -2.88 -6.62
N LEU A 29 8.49 -3.66 -7.62
CA LEU A 29 9.71 -4.48 -7.54
C LEU A 29 10.98 -3.63 -7.44
N GLN A 30 11.06 -2.51 -8.17
CA GLN A 30 12.20 -1.59 -8.08
C GLN A 30 12.34 -0.97 -6.69
N GLU A 31 11.25 -0.46 -6.10
CA GLU A 31 11.27 0.10 -4.75
C GLU A 31 11.58 -0.98 -3.70
N PHE A 32 11.03 -2.19 -3.86
CA PHE A 32 11.36 -3.32 -2.99
C PHE A 32 12.86 -3.63 -3.03
N ARG A 33 13.42 -3.82 -4.24
CA ARG A 33 14.86 -4.09 -4.43
C ARG A 33 15.75 -2.97 -3.91
N LYS A 34 15.31 -1.72 -4.01
CA LYS A 34 16.05 -0.57 -3.50
C LYS A 34 16.15 -0.56 -1.97
N VAL A 35 15.11 -1.03 -1.28
CA VAL A 35 15.06 -1.11 0.19
C VAL A 35 15.78 -2.37 0.69
N PHE A 36 15.50 -3.53 0.09
CA PHE A 36 15.97 -4.83 0.60
C PHE A 36 17.20 -5.39 -0.11
N GLY A 37 17.57 -4.85 -1.29
CA GLY A 37 18.69 -5.33 -2.09
C GLY A 37 18.45 -6.67 -2.80
N CYS A 38 17.24 -7.22 -2.74
CA CYS A 38 16.87 -8.51 -3.32
C CYS A 38 15.45 -8.48 -3.92
N ASP A 39 15.12 -9.54 -4.65
CA ASP A 39 13.74 -9.79 -5.09
C ASP A 39 12.86 -10.29 -3.94
N PRO A 40 11.55 -9.96 -3.96
CA PRO A 40 10.61 -10.55 -3.02
C PRO A 40 10.57 -12.07 -3.21
N SER A 41 10.60 -12.79 -2.09
CA SER A 41 10.55 -14.25 -2.05
C SER A 41 9.15 -14.82 -2.32
N SER A 42 8.11 -13.98 -2.19
CA SER A 42 6.72 -14.31 -2.47
C SER A 42 5.92 -13.07 -2.85
N GLU A 43 4.77 -13.29 -3.50
CA GLU A 43 3.80 -12.23 -3.82
C GLU A 43 3.28 -11.55 -2.55
N ASP A 44 2.96 -12.33 -1.51
CA ASP A 44 2.53 -11.81 -0.20
C ASP A 44 3.53 -10.81 0.40
N GLN A 45 4.84 -11.08 0.24
CA GLN A 45 5.89 -10.20 0.75
C GLN A 45 5.89 -8.85 0.02
N LEU A 46 5.67 -8.88 -1.29
CA LEU A 46 5.56 -7.68 -2.10
C LEU A 46 4.29 -6.91 -1.73
N GLU A 47 3.15 -7.58 -1.59
CA GLU A 47 1.88 -6.93 -1.20
C GLU A 47 1.99 -6.20 0.15
N VAL A 48 2.53 -6.87 1.17
CA VAL A 48 2.72 -6.27 2.50
C VAL A 48 3.65 -5.06 2.43
N PHE A 49 4.71 -5.11 1.62
CA PHE A 49 5.59 -3.96 1.42
C PHE A 49 4.87 -2.80 0.73
N ILE A 50 4.09 -3.07 -0.32
CA ILE A 50 3.37 -2.03 -1.05
C ILE A 50 2.27 -1.40 -0.21
N GLU A 51 1.59 -2.16 0.66
CA GLU A 51 0.65 -1.58 1.64
C GLU A 51 1.35 -0.59 2.58
N HIS A 52 2.51 -0.97 3.14
CA HIS A 52 3.30 -0.08 4.00
C HIS A 52 3.79 1.15 3.24
N LEU A 53 4.38 0.96 2.04
CA LEU A 53 4.88 2.05 1.21
C LEU A 53 3.76 3.04 0.85
N THR A 54 2.58 2.53 0.49
CA THR A 54 1.42 3.36 0.13
C THR A 54 0.95 4.20 1.32
N LEU A 55 0.91 3.61 2.53
CA LEU A 55 0.56 4.31 3.76
C LEU A 55 1.61 5.37 4.13
N GLU A 56 2.91 5.05 3.99
CA GLU A 56 3.99 6.01 4.23
C GLU A 56 3.93 7.19 3.25
N MET A 57 3.74 6.93 1.96
CA MET A 57 3.59 7.97 0.93
C MET A 57 2.38 8.87 1.22
N TYR A 58 1.27 8.28 1.68
CA TYR A 58 0.08 9.04 2.07
C TYR A 58 0.33 9.92 3.31
N ASN A 59 0.95 9.37 4.35
CA ASN A 59 1.27 10.09 5.59
C ASN A 59 2.32 11.20 5.37
N ALA A 60 3.23 11.02 4.41
CA ALA A 60 4.21 12.03 4.00
C ALA A 60 3.56 13.21 3.24
N GLY A 61 2.24 13.17 2.97
CA GLY A 61 1.52 14.24 2.30
C GLY A 61 1.66 14.21 0.78
N CYS A 62 2.10 13.09 0.19
CA CYS A 62 2.34 12.98 -1.25
C CYS A 62 1.06 13.10 -2.10
N ASP A 63 -0.13 12.96 -1.49
CA ASP A 63 -1.44 13.09 -2.14
C ASP A 63 -2.35 14.19 -1.53
N GLN A 64 -1.80 15.13 -0.73
CA GLN A 64 -2.60 16.22 -0.15
C GLN A 64 -2.92 17.39 -1.13
N ARG A 65 -2.95 17.15 -2.45
CA ARG A 65 -3.20 18.19 -3.47
C ARG A 65 -4.55 18.07 -4.16
#